data_AF-A0A938WDH0-F1
#
_entry.id   AF-A0A938WDH0-F1
#
_cell.length_a   1.000
_cell.length_b   1.000
_cell.length_c   1.000
_cell.angle_alpha   90.00
_cell.angle_beta   90.00
_cell.angle_gamma   90.00
#
_symmetry.space_group_name_H-M   'P 1'
#
loop_
_entity.id
_entity.type
_entity.pdbx_description
1 polymer ?
#
loop_
_entity_poly.entity_id
_entity_poly.type
_entity_poly.pdbx_seq_one_letter_code
_entity_poly.pdbx_strand_id
1 'polypeptide(L)'
;MNAQRAKPPSALPRNRSFWLAVAAVLALALALRIIPLTLKAPWMDEAATTIFSLGNSSRSMPVNQLVDLQSFLRPLTGRPWADPAAVLHHLINEDNHPPLYFLLAHGWHYLLQPGSELASIGISRLLPALFGVLAVPLSLWTGWLALGTRRGALLSGLWMAISPLAVAQSLEIRHYSLAIVLSAASLLCFVKTWSLDQQG
;
A
#
# COMPACT_ATOMS: atom_id res chain seq x y z
N MET A 1 28.67 -28.80 -13.49
CA MET A 1 28.73 -27.78 -12.42
C MET A 1 27.60 -28.05 -11.44
N ASN A 2 27.91 -28.70 -10.32
CA ASN A 2 26.95 -28.94 -9.24
C ASN A 2 26.69 -27.63 -8.51
N ALA A 3 25.58 -26.95 -8.81
CA ALA A 3 25.05 -25.93 -7.92
C ALA A 3 24.69 -26.63 -6.61
N GLN A 4 25.51 -26.43 -5.58
CA GLN A 4 25.20 -26.89 -4.23
C GLN A 4 23.83 -26.33 -3.85
N ARG A 5 22.83 -27.22 -3.77
CA ARG A 5 21.44 -26.86 -3.47
C ARG A 5 21.41 -26.16 -2.11
N ALA A 6 20.97 -24.91 -2.08
CA ALA A 6 20.82 -24.16 -0.84
C ALA A 6 19.73 -24.83 0.01
N LYS A 7 20.13 -25.50 1.09
CA LYS A 7 19.19 -26.09 2.04
C LYS A 7 18.36 -24.96 2.68
N PRO A 8 17.03 -25.06 2.71
CA PRO A 8 16.20 -24.03 3.30
C PRO A 8 16.58 -23.84 4.79
N PRO A 9 16.51 -22.60 5.29
CA PRO A 9 17.02 -22.28 6.61
C PRO A 9 16.20 -22.96 7.72
N SER A 10 16.90 -23.58 8.69
CA SER A 10 16.30 -24.54 9.62
C SER A 10 15.53 -23.96 10.82
N ALA A 11 15.46 -22.64 11.01
CA ALA A 11 14.54 -21.92 11.92
C ALA A 11 14.83 -20.42 11.88
N LEU A 12 13.86 -19.57 12.25
CA LEU A 12 14.10 -18.13 12.42
C LEU A 12 15.25 -17.87 13.43
N PRO A 13 16.10 -16.85 13.20
CA PRO A 13 17.22 -16.57 14.09
C PRO A 13 16.76 -16.25 15.51
N ARG A 14 17.31 -16.92 16.52
CA ARG A 14 17.06 -16.61 17.94
C ARG A 14 17.92 -15.47 18.50
N ASN A 15 18.74 -14.83 17.65
CA ASN A 15 19.71 -13.81 18.04
C ASN A 15 19.03 -12.44 18.24
N ARG A 16 19.25 -11.81 19.40
CA ARG A 16 18.73 -10.46 19.73
C ARG A 16 19.15 -9.39 18.72
N SER A 17 20.40 -9.39 18.27
CA SER A 17 20.87 -8.35 17.34
C SER A 17 20.20 -8.39 15.97
N PHE A 18 19.79 -9.59 15.53
CA PHE A 18 19.00 -9.75 14.30
C PHE A 18 17.63 -9.09 14.44
N TRP A 19 16.93 -9.35 15.55
CA TRP A 19 15.61 -8.75 15.79
C TRP A 19 15.66 -7.24 16.01
N LEU A 20 16.72 -6.73 16.63
CA LEU A 20 16.96 -5.28 16.71
C LEU A 20 17.15 -4.68 15.32
N ALA A 21 17.89 -5.35 14.43
CA ALA A 21 18.05 -4.89 13.05
C ALA A 21 16.72 -4.92 12.27
N VAL A 22 15.91 -5.97 12.43
CA VAL A 22 14.56 -6.04 11.85
C VAL A 22 13.68 -4.89 12.36
N ALA A 23 13.67 -4.66 13.68
CA ALA A 23 12.91 -3.56 14.28
C ALA A 23 13.37 -2.19 13.75
N ALA A 24 14.68 -1.98 13.60
CA ALA A 24 15.22 -0.75 13.03
C ALA A 24 14.81 -0.56 11.56
N VAL A 25 14.81 -1.62 10.75
CA VAL A 25 14.35 -1.56 9.35
C VAL A 25 12.86 -1.23 9.28
N LEU A 26 12.03 -1.83 10.14
CA LEU A 26 10.59 -1.53 10.21
C LEU A 26 10.32 -0.10 10.70
N ALA A 27 11.05 0.36 11.71
CA ALA A 27 10.96 1.73 12.20
C ALA A 27 11.34 2.76 11.12
N LEU A 28 12.41 2.48 10.37
CA LEU A 28 12.82 3.29 9.22
C LEU A 28 11.73 3.30 8.13
N ALA A 29 11.19 2.13 7.79
CA ALA A 29 10.11 2.03 6.80
C ALA A 29 8.87 2.82 7.20
N LEU A 30 8.50 2.77 8.49
CA LEU A 30 7.39 3.51 9.08
C LEU A 30 7.65 5.02 9.02
N ALA A 31 8.83 5.47 9.47
CA ALA A 31 9.22 6.87 9.46
C ALA A 31 9.17 7.46 8.04
N LEU A 32 9.74 6.76 7.06
CA LEU A 32 9.75 7.21 5.66
C LEU A 32 8.35 7.27 5.02
N ARG A 33 7.37 6.53 5.56
CA ARG A 33 6.01 6.44 4.99
C ARG A 33 4.96 7.24 5.76
N ILE A 34 5.20 7.57 7.03
CA ILE A 34 4.24 8.30 7.87
C ILE A 34 4.64 9.76 8.09
N ILE A 35 5.92 10.05 8.29
CA ILE A 35 6.36 11.44 8.55
C ILE A 35 6.01 12.38 7.38
N PRO A 36 6.22 12.00 6.09
CA PRO A 36 5.99 12.94 5.00
C PRO A 36 4.53 12.97 4.49
N LEU A 37 3.60 12.27 5.15
CA LEU A 37 2.25 12.00 4.63
C LEU A 37 1.47 13.27 4.24
N THR A 38 1.68 14.37 4.98
CA THR A 38 1.00 15.66 4.77
C THR A 38 1.90 16.73 4.16
N LEU A 39 3.16 16.42 3.85
CA LEU A 39 4.13 17.41 3.39
C LEU A 39 3.91 17.87 1.94
N LYS A 40 3.20 17.07 1.13
CA LYS A 40 2.89 17.41 -0.27
C LYS A 40 1.39 17.64 -0.48
N ALA A 41 1.05 18.58 -1.34
CA ALA A 41 -0.31 18.76 -1.83
C ALA A 41 -0.82 17.48 -2.53
N PRO A 42 -2.13 17.20 -2.53
CA PRO A 42 -2.69 16.08 -3.27
C PRO A 42 -2.62 16.36 -4.76
N TRP A 43 -2.20 15.38 -5.54
CA TRP A 43 -2.32 15.44 -6.99
C TRP A 43 -3.75 15.17 -7.46
N MET A 44 -4.04 15.55 -8.71
CA MET A 44 -5.36 15.37 -9.34
C MET A 44 -5.87 13.93 -9.28
N ASP A 45 -4.95 12.99 -9.30
CA ASP A 45 -5.21 11.59 -9.46
C ASP A 45 -5.42 10.89 -8.09
N GLU A 46 -4.80 11.41 -7.03
CA GLU A 46 -5.17 11.17 -5.63
C GLU A 46 -6.59 11.70 -5.33
N ALA A 47 -6.92 12.89 -5.85
CA ALA A 47 -8.27 13.44 -5.72
C ALA A 47 -9.31 12.55 -6.43
N ALA A 48 -9.06 12.13 -7.66
CA ALA A 48 -9.94 11.20 -8.38
C ALA A 48 -10.12 9.88 -7.62
N THR A 49 -9.03 9.31 -7.09
CA THR A 49 -9.08 8.08 -6.30
C THR A 49 -9.92 8.24 -5.04
N THR A 50 -9.81 9.40 -4.38
CA THR A 50 -10.63 9.76 -3.22
C THR A 50 -12.10 9.88 -3.59
N ILE A 51 -12.44 10.61 -4.67
CA ILE A 51 -13.82 10.78 -5.16
C ILE A 51 -14.48 9.41 -5.38
N PHE A 52 -13.82 8.52 -6.12
CA PHE A 52 -14.34 7.16 -6.36
C PHE A 52 -14.48 6.36 -5.06
N SER A 53 -13.48 6.42 -4.17
CA SER A 53 -13.51 5.70 -2.89
C SER A 53 -14.62 6.19 -1.95
N LEU A 54 -15.04 7.46 -2.08
CA LEU A 54 -16.21 8.00 -1.38
C LEU A 54 -17.55 7.61 -2.04
N GLY A 55 -17.53 6.88 -3.17
CA GLY A 55 -18.71 6.52 -3.94
C GLY A 55 -19.28 7.68 -4.75
N ASN A 56 -18.50 8.73 -5.00
CA ASN A 56 -18.88 9.87 -5.83
C ASN A 56 -18.40 9.66 -7.29
N SER A 57 -19.03 10.39 -8.22
CA SER A 57 -18.64 10.42 -9.64
C SER A 57 -17.53 11.44 -9.88
N SER A 58 -16.49 11.05 -10.63
CA SER A 58 -15.41 11.95 -11.06
C SER A 58 -15.92 13.06 -11.99
N ARG A 59 -16.96 12.76 -12.78
CA ARG A 59 -17.58 13.71 -13.73
C ARG A 59 -18.31 14.86 -13.05
N SER A 60 -18.51 14.79 -11.73
CA SER A 60 -19.09 15.90 -10.95
C SER A 60 -18.09 17.03 -10.66
N MET A 61 -16.80 16.83 -10.94
CA MET A 61 -15.80 17.89 -10.85
C MET A 61 -16.07 18.96 -11.92
N PRO A 62 -16.27 20.23 -11.55
CA PRO A 62 -16.43 21.30 -12.53
C PRO A 62 -15.11 21.53 -13.27
N VAL A 63 -15.14 21.44 -14.60
CA VAL A 63 -13.99 21.69 -15.48
C VAL A 63 -14.33 22.85 -16.42
N ASN A 64 -13.35 23.70 -16.75
CA ASN A 64 -13.50 24.85 -17.66
C ASN A 64 -14.55 25.88 -17.20
N GLN A 65 -14.77 26.02 -15.90
CA GLN A 65 -15.73 26.96 -15.32
C GLN A 65 -15.12 27.62 -14.08
N LEU A 66 -15.44 28.90 -13.85
CA LEU A 66 -15.10 29.61 -12.61
C LEU A 66 -16.13 29.21 -11.54
N VAL A 67 -15.67 28.48 -10.53
CA VAL A 67 -16.52 27.91 -9.47
C VAL A 67 -15.94 28.28 -8.11
N ASP A 68 -16.81 28.47 -7.12
CA ASP A 68 -16.39 28.74 -5.75
C ASP A 68 -15.75 27.49 -5.10
N LEU A 69 -14.98 27.70 -4.03
CA LEU A 69 -14.24 26.62 -3.37
C LEU A 69 -15.15 25.51 -2.81
N GLN A 70 -16.33 25.84 -2.29
CA GLN A 70 -17.23 24.84 -1.70
C GLN A 70 -17.80 23.91 -2.79
N SER A 71 -18.21 24.50 -3.91
CA SER A 71 -18.68 23.76 -5.07
C SER A 71 -17.58 22.88 -5.68
N PHE A 72 -16.32 23.36 -5.68
CA PHE A 72 -15.16 22.57 -6.13
C PHE A 72 -14.84 21.39 -5.20
N LEU A 73 -14.98 21.56 -3.87
CA LEU A 73 -14.66 20.53 -2.89
C LEU A 73 -15.78 19.49 -2.68
N ARG A 74 -16.99 19.77 -3.17
CA ARG A 74 -18.17 18.90 -3.01
C ARG A 74 -17.96 17.44 -3.46
N PRO A 75 -17.24 17.11 -4.55
CA PRO A 75 -16.99 15.72 -4.92
C PRO A 75 -16.10 14.97 -3.91
N LEU A 76 -15.33 15.69 -3.09
CA LEU A 76 -14.44 15.15 -2.07
C LEU A 76 -15.11 15.04 -0.69
N THR A 77 -16.39 15.38 -0.56
CA THR A 77 -17.12 15.18 0.70
C THR A 77 -17.73 13.79 0.75
N GLY A 78 -17.58 13.14 1.91
CA GLY A 78 -18.16 11.83 2.17
C GLY A 78 -19.69 11.88 2.16
N ARG A 79 -20.32 10.71 2.02
CA ARG A 79 -21.75 10.55 2.25
C ARG A 79 -21.96 9.51 3.35
N PRO A 80 -22.79 9.78 4.36
CA PRO A 80 -23.00 8.87 5.50
C PRO A 80 -23.58 7.49 5.10
N TRP A 81 -24.07 7.33 3.87
CA TRP A 81 -24.62 6.08 3.33
C TRP A 81 -24.08 5.75 1.93
N ALA A 82 -22.84 6.11 1.63
CA ALA A 82 -22.22 5.70 0.37
C ALA A 82 -22.14 4.16 0.33
N ASP A 83 -22.81 3.55 -0.64
CA ASP A 83 -22.80 2.11 -0.86
C ASP A 83 -21.52 1.70 -1.61
N PRO A 84 -20.80 0.64 -1.19
CA PRO A 84 -19.74 0.03 -2.00
C PRO A 84 -20.12 -0.23 -3.46
N ALA A 85 -21.40 -0.50 -3.75
CA ALA A 85 -21.89 -0.66 -5.12
C ALA A 85 -21.76 0.64 -5.94
N ALA A 86 -21.89 1.82 -5.32
CA ALA A 86 -21.69 3.11 -5.98
C ALA A 86 -20.21 3.30 -6.37
N VAL A 87 -19.28 2.90 -5.50
CA VAL A 87 -17.84 2.90 -5.80
C VAL A 87 -17.58 2.08 -7.07
N LEU A 88 -18.11 0.86 -7.12
CA LEU A 88 -17.92 -0.04 -8.26
C LEU A 88 -18.56 0.51 -9.53
N HIS A 89 -19.80 1.01 -9.43
CA HIS A 89 -20.53 1.58 -10.55
C HIS A 89 -19.80 2.78 -11.16
N HIS A 90 -19.37 3.75 -10.34
CA HIS A 90 -18.64 4.91 -10.84
C HIS A 90 -17.26 4.52 -11.39
N LEU A 91 -16.54 3.64 -10.69
CA LEU A 91 -15.20 3.24 -11.11
C LEU A 91 -15.22 2.54 -12.48
N ILE A 92 -16.07 1.52 -12.67
CA ILE A 92 -16.12 0.75 -13.93
C ILE A 92 -16.56 1.61 -15.14
N ASN A 93 -17.42 2.59 -14.91
CA ASN A 93 -17.98 3.41 -15.99
C ASN A 93 -17.14 4.66 -16.31
N GLU A 94 -16.23 5.06 -15.43
CA GLU A 94 -15.48 6.32 -15.53
C GLU A 94 -13.97 6.11 -15.54
N ASP A 95 -13.47 4.94 -15.14
CA ASP A 95 -12.06 4.61 -15.03
C ASP A 95 -11.80 3.11 -15.34
N ASN A 96 -10.54 2.72 -15.56
CA ASN A 96 -10.12 1.36 -15.92
C ASN A 96 -9.29 0.67 -14.82
N HIS A 97 -9.20 1.26 -13.63
CA HIS A 97 -8.39 0.71 -12.54
C HIS A 97 -9.08 -0.48 -11.82
N PRO A 98 -8.31 -1.44 -11.27
CA PRO A 98 -8.88 -2.54 -10.50
C PRO A 98 -9.62 -2.06 -9.24
N PRO A 99 -10.82 -2.58 -8.94
CA PRO A 99 -11.70 -2.04 -7.90
C PRO A 99 -11.25 -2.31 -6.46
N LEU A 100 -10.38 -3.30 -6.24
CA LEU A 100 -10.05 -3.78 -4.90
C LEU A 100 -9.52 -2.67 -3.99
N TYR A 101 -8.60 -1.85 -4.47
CA TYR A 101 -8.04 -0.76 -3.66
C TYR A 101 -9.10 0.27 -3.29
N PHE A 102 -9.99 0.64 -4.22
CA PHE A 102 -11.03 1.64 -4.01
C PHE A 102 -12.07 1.16 -3.00
N LEU A 103 -12.41 -0.13 -3.02
CA LEU A 103 -13.31 -0.72 -2.03
C LEU A 103 -12.66 -0.77 -0.63
N LEU A 104 -11.37 -1.07 -0.54
CA LEU A 104 -10.62 -1.01 0.72
C LEU A 104 -10.53 0.44 1.24
N ALA A 105 -10.27 1.40 0.35
CA ALA A 105 -10.24 2.82 0.68
C ALA A 105 -11.62 3.34 1.12
N HIS A 106 -12.69 2.85 0.50
CA HIS A 106 -14.06 3.13 0.91
C HIS A 106 -14.33 2.68 2.36
N GLY A 107 -14.02 1.41 2.66
CA GLY A 107 -14.14 0.89 4.03
C GLY A 107 -13.23 1.63 5.02
N TRP A 108 -12.03 2.01 4.60
CA TRP A 108 -11.09 2.78 5.42
C TRP A 108 -11.64 4.17 5.79
N HIS A 109 -12.23 4.87 4.83
CA HIS A 109 -12.88 6.16 5.06
C HIS A 109 -14.10 6.02 5.97
N TYR A 110 -14.93 4.98 5.75
CA TYR A 110 -16.08 4.71 6.60
C TYR A 110 -15.69 4.50 8.08
N LEU A 111 -14.56 3.83 8.33
CA LEU A 111 -14.07 3.54 9.68
C LEU A 111 -13.44 4.74 10.38
N LEU A 112 -12.62 5.54 9.67
CA LEU A 112 -11.80 6.60 10.29
C LEU A 112 -12.36 8.00 10.13
N GLN A 113 -13.27 8.22 9.18
CA GLN A 113 -13.90 9.51 8.94
C GLN A 113 -15.38 9.33 8.54
N PRO A 114 -16.22 8.84 9.47
CA PRO A 114 -17.64 8.66 9.20
C PRO A 114 -18.35 10.00 9.02
N GLY A 115 -19.31 10.07 8.10
CA GLY A 115 -20.20 11.23 7.93
C GLY A 115 -20.03 11.97 6.60
N SER A 116 -20.43 13.23 6.59
CA SER A 116 -20.46 14.11 5.40
C SER A 116 -19.37 15.18 5.40
N GLU A 117 -18.20 14.84 5.94
CA GLU A 117 -17.07 15.76 6.01
C GLU A 117 -16.20 15.69 4.75
N LEU A 118 -15.38 16.72 4.55
CA LEU A 118 -14.36 16.74 3.50
C LEU A 118 -13.31 15.66 3.79
N ALA A 119 -13.00 14.82 2.81
CA ALA A 119 -12.02 13.75 2.98
C ALA A 119 -10.66 14.29 3.44
N SER A 120 -10.14 13.71 4.53
CA SER A 120 -8.82 14.01 5.04
C SER A 120 -7.75 13.31 4.21
N ILE A 121 -6.89 14.10 3.57
CA ILE A 121 -5.77 13.61 2.75
C ILE A 121 -4.84 12.70 3.57
N GLY A 122 -4.58 13.06 4.83
CA GLY A 122 -3.74 12.25 5.72
C GLY A 122 -4.35 10.88 5.99
N ILE A 123 -5.66 10.82 6.26
CA ILE A 123 -6.37 9.55 6.48
C ILE A 123 -6.34 8.71 5.20
N SER A 124 -6.63 9.31 4.04
CA SER A 124 -6.58 8.61 2.75
C SER A 124 -5.20 8.05 2.43
N ARG A 125 -4.13 8.80 2.69
CA ARG A 125 -2.74 8.37 2.44
C ARG A 125 -2.23 7.35 3.46
N LEU A 126 -2.86 7.26 4.63
CA LEU A 126 -2.43 6.31 5.65
C LEU A 126 -2.63 4.86 5.19
N LEU A 127 -3.71 4.56 4.45
CA LEU A 127 -3.97 3.23 3.91
C LEU A 127 -2.83 2.71 2.98
N PRO A 128 -2.46 3.41 1.89
CA PRO A 128 -1.36 2.99 1.03
C PRO A 128 -0.01 3.03 1.76
N ALA A 129 0.17 3.91 2.74
CA ALA A 129 1.37 3.92 3.58
C ALA A 129 1.51 2.63 4.40
N LEU A 130 0.40 2.13 4.96
CA LEU A 130 0.37 0.85 5.69
C LEU A 130 0.68 -0.34 4.77
N PHE A 131 0.16 -0.35 3.54
CA PHE A 131 0.57 -1.35 2.54
C PHE A 131 2.07 -1.25 2.22
N GLY A 132 2.59 -0.05 2.05
CA GLY A 132 4.01 0.20 1.88
C GLY A 132 4.88 -0.36 3.00
N VAL A 133 4.45 -0.19 4.25
CA VAL A 133 5.12 -0.76 5.43
C VAL A 133 5.02 -2.28 5.43
N LEU A 134 3.85 -2.84 5.09
CA LEU A 134 3.62 -4.29 5.01
C LEU A 134 4.47 -4.99 3.92
N ALA A 135 4.85 -4.28 2.85
CA ALA A 135 5.75 -4.81 1.83
C ALA A 135 7.15 -5.16 2.39
N VAL A 136 7.59 -4.49 3.45
CA VAL A 136 8.91 -4.70 4.07
C VAL A 136 9.05 -6.05 4.78
N PRO A 137 8.15 -6.47 5.71
CA PRO A 137 8.21 -7.80 6.29
C PRO A 137 8.01 -8.91 5.26
N LEU A 138 7.20 -8.70 4.22
CA LEU A 138 7.12 -9.65 3.11
C LEU A 138 8.47 -9.80 2.40
N SER A 139 9.16 -8.70 2.13
CA SER A 139 10.49 -8.72 1.51
C SER A 139 11.56 -9.34 2.41
N LEU A 140 11.53 -9.08 3.73
CA LEU A 140 12.38 -9.74 4.72
C LEU A 140 12.21 -11.25 4.67
N TRP A 141 10.96 -11.72 4.65
CA TRP A 141 10.65 -13.15 4.63
C TRP A 141 11.05 -13.79 3.29
N THR A 142 10.73 -13.15 2.18
CA THR A 142 11.15 -13.65 0.85
C THR A 142 12.66 -13.77 0.76
N GLY A 143 13.41 -12.76 1.21
CA GLY A 143 14.87 -12.80 1.26
C GLY A 143 15.42 -13.89 2.18
N TRP A 144 14.76 -14.14 3.31
CA TRP A 144 15.12 -15.23 4.22
C TRP A 144 14.97 -16.60 3.55
N LEU A 145 13.84 -16.88 2.90
CA LEU A 145 13.59 -18.17 2.27
C LEU A 145 14.43 -18.37 1.00
N ALA A 146 14.57 -17.33 0.17
CA ALA A 146 15.29 -17.44 -1.10
C ALA A 146 16.81 -17.54 -0.91
N LEU A 147 17.38 -16.82 0.07
CA LEU A 147 18.83 -16.72 0.26
C LEU A 147 19.36 -17.54 1.44
N GLY A 148 18.49 -18.06 2.30
CA GLY A 148 18.86 -18.90 3.44
C GLY A 148 19.76 -18.23 4.49
N THR A 149 19.95 -16.90 4.42
CA THR A 149 20.87 -16.17 5.28
C THR A 149 20.22 -14.95 5.93
N ARG A 150 20.71 -14.61 7.14
CA ARG A 150 20.24 -13.42 7.90
C ARG A 150 20.53 -12.13 7.14
N ARG A 151 21.68 -12.07 6.47
CA ARG A 151 22.09 -10.95 5.63
C ARG A 151 21.17 -10.79 4.43
N GLY A 152 20.84 -11.90 3.75
CA GLY A 152 19.89 -11.91 2.65
C GLY A 152 18.53 -11.35 3.05
N ALA A 153 17.98 -11.84 4.16
CA ALA A 153 16.73 -11.31 4.72
C ALA A 153 16.80 -9.80 4.96
N LEU A 154 17.78 -9.34 5.76
CA LEU A 154 17.92 -7.93 6.12
C LEU A 154 18.14 -7.03 4.91
N LEU A 155 18.94 -7.45 3.93
CA LEU A 155 19.16 -6.69 2.70
C LEU A 155 17.86 -6.58 1.90
N SER A 156 17.12 -7.67 1.68
CA SER A 156 15.83 -7.61 0.97
C SER A 156 14.83 -6.67 1.65
N GLY A 157 14.71 -6.74 2.98
CA GLY A 157 13.86 -5.82 3.74
C GLY A 157 14.34 -4.37 3.68
N LEU A 158 15.64 -4.12 3.87
CA LEU A 158 16.21 -2.78 3.83
C LEU A 158 16.01 -2.13 2.46
N TRP A 159 16.27 -2.86 1.37
CA TRP A 159 16.08 -2.38 0.01
C TRP A 159 14.63 -2.00 -0.26
N MET A 160 13.66 -2.79 0.22
CA MET A 160 12.24 -2.41 0.14
C MET A 160 11.90 -1.19 1.01
N ALA A 161 12.49 -1.09 2.20
CA ALA A 161 12.24 0.00 3.13
C ALA A 161 12.68 1.36 2.58
N ILE A 162 13.87 1.41 1.94
CA ILE A 162 14.49 2.65 1.44
C ILE A 162 14.28 2.88 -0.07
N SER A 163 13.66 1.95 -0.80
CA SER A 163 13.44 2.10 -2.24
C SER A 163 12.64 3.38 -2.53
N PRO A 164 13.20 4.34 -3.30
CA PRO A 164 12.50 5.58 -3.60
C PRO A 164 11.17 5.36 -4.29
N LEU A 165 11.10 4.36 -5.19
CA LEU A 165 9.87 3.99 -5.86
C LEU A 165 8.83 3.45 -4.87
N ALA A 166 9.21 2.50 -4.01
CA ALA A 166 8.29 1.92 -3.04
C ALA A 166 7.77 2.97 -2.04
N VAL A 167 8.64 3.88 -1.60
CA VAL A 167 8.27 4.98 -0.70
C VAL A 167 7.32 5.94 -1.41
N ALA A 168 7.66 6.42 -2.62
CA ALA A 168 6.81 7.36 -3.37
C ALA A 168 5.39 6.82 -3.58
N GLN A 169 5.28 5.56 -3.99
CA GLN A 169 3.99 4.87 -4.21
C GLN A 169 3.20 4.61 -2.93
N SER A 170 3.86 4.63 -1.77
CA SER A 170 3.20 4.49 -0.46
C SER A 170 2.63 5.82 0.06
N LEU A 171 3.03 6.94 -0.53
CA LEU A 171 2.66 8.30 -0.09
C LEU A 171 1.56 8.92 -0.95
N GLU A 172 1.00 8.17 -1.87
CA GLU A 172 -0.06 8.61 -2.78
C GLU A 172 -1.32 7.80 -2.54
N ILE A 173 -2.48 8.45 -2.58
CA ILE A 173 -3.80 7.81 -2.47
C ILE A 173 -4.06 6.99 -3.74
N ARG A 174 -3.32 5.90 -3.95
CA ARG A 174 -3.30 5.11 -5.18
C ARG A 174 -3.09 3.62 -4.89
N HIS A 175 -3.50 2.79 -5.85
CA HIS A 175 -3.52 1.33 -5.75
C HIS A 175 -2.15 0.65 -5.87
N TYR A 176 -1.09 1.39 -6.21
CA TYR A 176 0.24 0.82 -6.50
C TYR A 176 0.89 0.16 -5.28
N SER A 177 0.76 0.74 -4.08
CA SER A 177 1.26 0.14 -2.84
C SER A 177 0.61 -1.22 -2.53
N LEU A 178 -0.69 -1.36 -2.79
CA LEU A 178 -1.40 -2.63 -2.70
C LEU A 178 -0.86 -3.63 -3.74
N ALA A 179 -0.65 -3.19 -4.98
CA ALA A 179 -0.07 -4.04 -6.02
C ALA A 179 1.34 -4.55 -5.64
N ILE A 180 2.17 -3.71 -5.01
CA ILE A 180 3.49 -4.11 -4.48
C ILE A 180 3.34 -5.19 -3.41
N VAL A 181 2.43 -5.02 -2.44
CA VAL A 181 2.18 -6.02 -1.38
C VAL A 181 1.70 -7.34 -1.95
N LEU A 182 0.73 -7.32 -2.87
CA LEU A 182 0.20 -8.54 -3.49
C LEU A 182 1.26 -9.25 -4.32
N SER A 183 2.09 -8.50 -5.05
CA SER A 183 3.22 -9.05 -5.82
C SER A 183 4.26 -9.68 -4.89
N ALA A 184 4.62 -9.00 -3.79
CA ALA A 184 5.55 -9.52 -2.80
C ALA A 184 5.01 -10.77 -2.08
N ALA A 185 3.71 -10.80 -1.76
CA ALA A 185 3.06 -11.95 -1.16
C ALA A 185 3.00 -13.14 -2.12
N SER A 186 2.68 -12.90 -3.40
CA SER A 186 2.71 -13.92 -4.45
C SER A 186 4.11 -14.53 -4.59
N LEU A 187 5.15 -13.69 -4.67
CA LEU A 187 6.54 -14.14 -4.72
C LEU A 187 6.94 -14.92 -3.46
N LEU A 188 6.52 -14.48 -2.27
CA LEU A 188 6.76 -15.20 -1.03
C LEU A 188 6.14 -16.61 -1.05
N CYS A 189 4.88 -16.72 -1.51
CA CYS A 189 4.19 -18.01 -1.66
C CYS A 189 4.91 -18.91 -2.67
N PHE A 190 5.34 -18.36 -3.81
CA PHE A 190 6.13 -19.09 -4.81
C PHE A 190 7.45 -19.61 -4.23
N VAL A 191 8.24 -18.75 -3.59
CA VAL A 191 9.52 -19.15 -2.99
C VAL A 191 9.31 -20.19 -1.89
N LYS A 192 8.27 -20.04 -1.07
CA LYS A 192 7.92 -20.99 -0.02
C LYS A 192 7.60 -22.37 -0.61
N THR A 193 6.72 -22.44 -1.60
CA THR A 193 6.35 -23.71 -2.27
C THR A 193 7.55 -24.36 -2.95
N TRP A 194 8.34 -23.59 -3.69
CA TRP A 194 9.59 -24.06 -4.29
C TRP A 194 10.56 -24.63 -3.24
N SER A 195 10.71 -23.96 -2.09
CA SER A 195 11.61 -24.44 -1.03
C SER A 195 11.13 -25.73 -0.35
N LEU A 196 9.81 -25.99 -0.35
CA LEU A 196 9.23 -27.23 0.20
C LEU A 196 9.43 -28.40 -0.76
N ASP A 197 9.29 -28.17 -2.07
CA ASP A 197 9.53 -29.18 -3.11
C ASP A 197 10.98 -29.70 -3.07
N GLN A 198 11.95 -28.82 -2.83
CA GLN A 198 13.37 -29.20 -2.71
C GLN A 198 13.70 -30.04 -1.46
N GLN A 199 12.76 -30.21 -0.52
CA GLN A 199 12.95 -30.99 0.72
C GLN A 199 12.32 -32.39 0.66
N GLY A 200 11.42 -32.64 -0.30
CA GLY A 200 10.81 -33.96 -0.55
C GLY A 200 11.65 -34.82 -1.48
#